data_AF-A0A961D8Z2-F1
#
_entry.id   AF-A0A961D8Z2-F1
#
_cell.length_a   1.000
_cell.length_b   1.000
_cell.length_c   1.000
_cell.angle_alpha   90.00
_cell.angle_beta   90.00
_cell.angle_gamma   90.00
#
_symmetry.space_group_name_H-M   'P 1'
#
loop_
_entity.id
_entity.type
_entity.pdbx_description
1 polymer ?
#
loop_
_entity_poly.entity_id
_entity_poly.type
_entity_poly.pdbx_seq_one_letter_code
_entity_poly.pdbx_strand_id
1 'polypeptide(L)'
;MQQATSAAAMKVRNTVQVCRRGFSFVEAIFTIAIIGIMSSLVVAAISNASRDAHRVMARQQQASVQSALTAWVLAQTRMGNTAQFRSLENVRTTYNSLGTTSARFNLLVPNSASPDPNLRAGFLDQTTADHFLDYTTGSDKLKTAALDNAKQYLSLPDWQSGDFPRVDLVNE
;
A
#
# COMPACT_ATOMS: atom_id res chain seq x y z
N MET A 1 30.40 77.09 -57.74
CA MET A 1 30.79 76.95 -56.32
C MET A 1 29.54 76.95 -55.47
N GLN A 2 29.04 75.77 -55.07
CA GLN A 2 28.39 75.55 -53.77
C GLN A 2 28.17 74.05 -53.58
N GLN A 3 28.92 73.50 -52.62
CA GLN A 3 28.78 72.16 -52.04
C GLN A 3 27.55 72.12 -51.14
N ALA A 4 26.97 70.93 -50.94
CA ALA A 4 26.72 70.31 -49.63
C ALA A 4 25.62 69.23 -49.74
N THR A 5 26.03 67.96 -49.59
CA THR A 5 25.70 67.09 -48.44
C THR A 5 24.49 66.18 -48.68
N SER A 6 24.72 65.06 -49.37
CA SER A 6 23.90 63.87 -49.20
C SER A 6 24.49 63.05 -48.05
N ALA A 7 23.92 63.24 -46.85
CA ALA A 7 24.22 62.42 -45.69
C ALA A 7 23.55 61.05 -45.86
N ALA A 8 24.29 60.07 -46.37
CA ALA A 8 23.89 58.69 -46.33
C ALA A 8 23.90 58.23 -44.85
N ALA A 9 22.72 58.22 -44.22
CA ALA A 9 22.53 57.66 -42.90
C ALA A 9 22.85 56.16 -42.92
N MET A 10 24.05 55.81 -42.46
CA MET A 10 24.48 54.43 -42.22
C MET A 10 23.62 53.83 -41.10
N LYS A 11 22.55 53.13 -41.50
CA LYS A 11 21.74 52.33 -40.57
C LYS A 11 22.55 51.11 -40.14
N VAL A 12 23.21 51.21 -38.99
CA VAL A 12 23.83 50.07 -38.31
C VAL A 12 22.73 49.07 -37.98
N ARG A 13 22.61 48.02 -38.81
CA ARG A 13 21.75 46.87 -38.50
C ARG A 13 22.48 46.07 -37.44
N ASN A 14 22.09 46.26 -36.18
CA ASN A 14 22.52 45.39 -35.10
C ASN A 14 21.87 44.02 -35.32
N THR A 15 22.56 43.13 -36.02
CA THR A 15 22.14 41.75 -36.16
C THR A 15 22.44 41.09 -34.82
N VAL A 16 21.39 40.86 -34.03
CA VAL A 16 21.49 39.96 -32.88
C VAL A 16 21.82 38.59 -33.46
N GLN A 17 23.10 38.23 -33.46
CA GLN A 17 23.55 36.87 -33.75
C GLN A 17 23.00 35.97 -32.64
N VAL A 18 21.87 35.31 -32.92
CA VAL A 18 21.42 34.20 -32.10
C VAL A 18 22.36 33.03 -32.41
N CYS A 19 23.42 32.89 -31.62
CA CYS A 19 24.29 31.72 -31.65
C CYS A 19 23.46 30.48 -31.25
N ARG A 20 22.96 29.74 -32.23
CA ARG A 20 22.52 28.35 -32.01
C ARG A 20 23.76 27.48 -31.83
N ARG A 21 24.27 27.39 -30.61
CA ARG A 21 25.24 26.37 -30.22
C ARG A 21 24.52 25.04 -30.12
N GLY A 22 24.75 24.17 -31.11
CA GLY A 22 24.36 22.76 -31.04
C GLY A 22 25.36 21.96 -30.20
N PHE A 23 24.89 20.86 -29.61
CA PHE A 23 25.70 19.93 -28.82
C PHE A 23 26.74 19.22 -29.70
N SER A 24 27.97 19.05 -29.22
CA SER A 24 28.96 18.20 -29.91
C SER A 24 28.62 16.72 -29.73
N PHE A 25 28.91 15.88 -30.74
CA PHE A 25 28.69 14.43 -30.65
C PHE A 25 29.41 13.79 -29.45
N VAL A 26 30.63 14.26 -29.17
CA VAL A 26 31.43 13.78 -28.02
C VAL A 26 30.78 14.18 -26.69
N GLU A 27 30.30 15.42 -26.61
CA GLU A 27 29.60 15.93 -25.43
C GLU A 27 28.31 15.13 -25.19
N ALA A 28 27.58 14.78 -26.26
CA ALA A 28 26.35 14.00 -26.19
C ALA A 28 26.59 12.58 -25.65
N ILE A 29 27.61 11.88 -26.17
CA ILE A 29 27.94 10.53 -25.69
C ILE A 29 28.34 10.54 -24.22
N PHE A 30 29.18 11.50 -23.82
CA PHE A 30 29.64 11.59 -22.43
C PHE A 30 28.47 11.87 -21.48
N THR A 31 27.55 12.73 -21.89
CA THR A 31 26.35 13.06 -21.11
C THR A 31 25.43 11.85 -20.95
N ILE A 32 25.17 11.12 -22.04
CA ILE A 32 24.33 9.91 -22.00
C ILE A 32 24.98 8.83 -21.13
N ALA A 33 26.32 8.67 -21.20
CA ALA A 33 27.04 7.73 -20.36
C ALA A 33 26.91 8.05 -18.87
N ILE A 34 27.08 9.31 -18.48
CA ILE A 34 26.94 9.74 -17.08
C ILE A 34 25.50 9.55 -16.59
N ILE A 35 24.51 9.97 -17.38
CA ILE A 35 23.10 9.80 -17.03
C ILE A 35 22.78 8.31 -16.90
N GLY A 36 23.24 7.46 -17.81
CA GLY A 36 23.01 6.01 -17.76
C GLY A 36 23.54 5.37 -16.47
N ILE A 37 24.76 5.72 -16.06
CA ILE A 37 25.35 5.22 -14.81
C ILE A 37 24.53 5.69 -13.61
N MET A 38 24.24 6.99 -13.51
CA MET A 38 23.47 7.55 -12.39
C MET A 38 22.04 6.98 -12.32
N SER A 39 21.36 6.84 -13.46
CA SER A 39 20.02 6.28 -13.54
C SER A 39 19.98 4.83 -13.04
N SER A 40 20.98 4.01 -13.38
CA SER A 40 21.00 2.60 -12.92
C SER A 40 21.07 2.47 -11.40
N LEU A 41 21.87 3.32 -10.74
CA LEU A 41 22.01 3.32 -9.27
C LEU A 41 20.75 3.83 -8.58
N VAL A 42 20.15 4.90 -9.11
CA VAL A 42 18.91 5.48 -8.55
C VAL A 42 17.76 4.48 -8.66
N VAL A 43 17.61 3.80 -9.79
CA VAL A 43 16.56 2.78 -9.97
C VAL A 43 16.75 1.62 -8.98
N ALA A 44 17.99 1.15 -8.79
CA ALA A 44 18.27 0.09 -7.83
C ALA A 44 17.93 0.50 -6.39
N ALA A 45 18.30 1.73 -5.99
CA ALA A 45 18.00 2.26 -4.67
C ALA A 45 16.48 2.39 -4.43
N ILE A 46 15.74 2.94 -5.40
CA ILE A 46 14.27 3.08 -5.32
C ILE A 46 13.61 1.70 -5.26
N SER A 47 14.08 0.73 -6.06
CA SER A 47 13.53 -0.62 -6.07
C SER A 47 13.67 -1.31 -4.71
N ASN A 48 14.84 -1.20 -4.09
CA ASN A 48 15.06 -1.76 -2.76
C ASN A 48 14.20 -1.05 -1.70
N ALA A 49 14.15 0.27 -1.72
CA ALA A 49 13.33 1.05 -0.80
C ALA A 49 11.83 0.72 -0.94
N SER A 50 11.34 0.53 -2.16
CA SER A 50 9.95 0.10 -2.41
C SER A 50 9.67 -1.29 -1.84
N ARG A 51 10.56 -2.27 -2.05
CA ARG A 51 10.40 -3.61 -1.48
C ARG A 51 10.38 -3.59 0.05
N ASP A 52 11.24 -2.78 0.67
CA ASP A 52 11.27 -2.62 2.11
C ASP A 52 10.00 -1.93 2.63
N ALA A 53 9.51 -0.91 1.93
CA ALA A 53 8.24 -0.26 2.24
C ALA A 53 7.07 -1.27 2.18
N HIS A 54 7.01 -2.11 1.15
CA HIS A 54 5.97 -3.14 1.05
C HIS A 54 6.03 -4.16 2.20
N ARG A 55 7.23 -4.58 2.63
CA ARG A 55 7.41 -5.47 3.78
C ARG A 55 6.97 -4.82 5.10
N VAL A 56 7.27 -3.53 5.29
CA VAL A 56 6.81 -2.78 6.48
C VAL A 56 5.29 -2.65 6.47
N MET A 57 4.71 -2.30 5.32
CA MET A 57 3.26 -2.20 5.17
C MET A 57 2.55 -3.54 5.39
N ALA A 58 3.11 -4.65 4.89
CA ALA A 58 2.59 -6.00 5.14
C ALA A 58 2.54 -6.34 6.64
N ARG A 59 3.57 -5.98 7.39
CA ARG A 59 3.60 -6.16 8.86
C ARG A 59 2.61 -5.24 9.58
N GLN A 60 2.45 -4.00 9.11
CA GLN A 60 1.45 -3.09 9.67
C GLN A 60 0.03 -3.61 9.41
N GLN A 61 -0.23 -4.15 8.23
CA GLN A 61 -1.49 -4.81 7.88
C GLN A 61 -1.73 -6.06 8.72
N GLN A 62 -0.70 -6.88 8.96
CA GLN A 62 -0.81 -8.00 9.91
C GLN A 62 -1.19 -7.51 11.31
N ALA A 63 -0.53 -6.47 11.81
CA ALA A 63 -0.79 -5.91 13.13
C ALA A 63 -2.20 -5.30 13.25
N SER A 64 -2.69 -4.63 12.20
CA SER A 64 -4.04 -4.07 12.20
C SER A 64 -5.10 -5.18 12.23
N VAL A 65 -4.94 -6.24 11.43
CA VAL A 65 -5.84 -7.40 11.45
C VAL A 65 -5.74 -8.15 12.79
N GLN A 66 -4.54 -8.28 13.38
CA GLN A 66 -4.36 -8.89 14.69
C GLN A 66 -5.07 -8.10 15.80
N SER A 67 -4.97 -6.77 15.76
CA SER A 67 -5.68 -5.88 16.69
C SER A 67 -7.20 -6.01 16.53
N ALA A 68 -7.69 -6.02 15.28
CA ALA A 68 -9.10 -6.20 14.99
C ALA A 68 -9.63 -7.56 15.49
N LEU A 69 -8.86 -8.63 15.28
CA LEU A 69 -9.21 -9.97 15.74
C LEU A 69 -9.25 -10.06 17.27
N THR A 70 -8.30 -9.42 17.95
CA THR A 70 -8.29 -9.34 19.42
C THR A 70 -9.50 -8.56 19.94
N ALA A 71 -9.83 -7.42 19.30
CA ALA A 71 -11.00 -6.62 19.64
C ALA A 71 -12.31 -7.40 19.42
N TRP A 72 -12.41 -8.17 18.32
CA TRP A 72 -13.55 -9.05 18.05
C TRP A 72 -13.73 -10.11 19.14
N VAL A 73 -12.65 -10.78 19.55
CA VAL A 73 -12.70 -11.75 20.66
C VAL A 73 -13.23 -11.10 21.93
N LEU A 74 -12.68 -9.93 22.31
CA LEU A 74 -13.11 -9.20 23.50
C LEU A 74 -14.57 -8.77 23.42
N ALA A 75 -15.05 -8.34 22.26
CA ALA A 75 -16.46 -8.02 22.04
C ALA A 75 -17.35 -9.26 22.18
N GLN A 76 -16.88 -10.42 21.70
CA GLN A 76 -17.65 -11.66 21.72
C GLN A 76 -17.73 -12.33 23.11
N THR A 77 -16.76 -12.04 24.00
CA THR A 77 -16.80 -12.52 25.39
C THR A 77 -17.92 -11.89 26.23
N ARG A 78 -18.46 -10.73 25.82
CA ARG A 78 -19.57 -10.06 26.50
C ARG A 78 -20.89 -10.48 25.86
N MET A 79 -21.76 -11.20 26.57
CA MET A 79 -23.10 -11.55 26.06
C MET A 79 -24.11 -10.44 26.40
N GLY A 80 -24.25 -9.47 25.50
CA GLY A 80 -25.31 -8.46 25.56
C GLY A 80 -25.34 -7.63 26.86
N ASN A 81 -26.52 -7.12 27.21
CA ASN A 81 -26.77 -6.33 28.43
C ASN A 81 -26.87 -7.18 29.71
N THR A 82 -26.60 -8.48 29.65
CA THR A 82 -26.67 -9.40 30.78
C THR A 82 -25.25 -9.72 31.23
N ALA A 83 -25.02 -9.84 32.54
CA ALA A 83 -23.69 -10.11 33.13
C ALA A 83 -23.15 -11.53 32.86
N GLN A 84 -23.54 -12.17 31.74
CA GLN A 84 -23.05 -13.47 31.33
C GLN A 84 -21.86 -13.31 30.38
N PHE A 85 -20.76 -13.96 30.73
CA PHE A 85 -19.59 -14.06 29.88
C PHE A 85 -19.68 -15.30 29.02
N ARG A 86 -19.48 -15.16 27.71
CA ARG A 86 -19.27 -16.32 26.82
C ARG A 86 -17.86 -16.84 27.08
N SER A 87 -17.72 -18.14 27.32
CA SER A 87 -16.39 -18.76 27.46
C SER A 87 -15.57 -18.57 26.19
N LEU A 88 -14.26 -18.35 26.34
CA LEU A 88 -13.33 -18.26 25.20
C LEU A 88 -13.39 -19.51 24.32
N GLU A 89 -13.63 -20.68 24.92
CA GLU A 89 -13.77 -21.95 24.22
C GLU A 89 -14.99 -21.98 23.25
N ASN A 90 -16.11 -21.36 23.65
CA ASN A 90 -17.26 -21.22 22.74
C ASN A 90 -16.94 -20.26 21.59
N VAL A 91 -16.25 -19.14 21.87
CA VAL A 91 -15.81 -18.19 20.81
C VAL A 91 -14.86 -18.87 19.84
N ARG A 92 -13.92 -19.66 20.37
CA ARG A 92 -12.98 -20.48 19.59
C ARG A 92 -13.68 -21.47 18.70
N THR A 93 -14.69 -22.16 19.21
CA THR A 93 -15.49 -23.12 18.43
C THR A 93 -16.22 -22.42 17.28
N THR A 94 -16.81 -21.24 17.53
CA THR A 94 -17.43 -20.43 16.47
C THR A 94 -16.39 -19.98 15.44
N TYR A 95 -15.23 -19.49 15.87
CA TYR A 95 -14.15 -19.06 14.97
C TYR A 95 -13.63 -20.22 14.10
N ASN A 96 -13.36 -21.38 14.70
CA ASN A 96 -12.84 -22.55 14.00
C ASN A 96 -13.89 -23.25 13.12
N SER A 97 -15.18 -23.05 13.39
CA SER A 97 -16.26 -23.54 12.50
C SER A 97 -16.22 -22.88 11.12
N LEU A 98 -15.62 -21.69 11.02
CA LEU A 98 -15.34 -21.04 9.75
C LEU A 98 -14.08 -21.70 9.17
N GLY A 99 -14.25 -22.55 8.17
CA GLY A 99 -13.14 -23.36 7.62
C GLY A 99 -12.15 -22.60 6.74
N THR A 100 -12.41 -21.34 6.42
CA THR A 100 -11.58 -20.55 5.50
C THR A 100 -11.13 -19.23 6.13
N THR A 101 -9.98 -18.75 5.68
CA THR A 101 -9.40 -17.46 6.13
C THR A 101 -10.33 -16.30 5.77
N SER A 102 -10.95 -16.31 4.59
CA SER A 102 -11.88 -15.27 4.14
C SER A 102 -13.15 -15.23 5.01
N ALA A 103 -13.69 -16.38 5.39
CA ALA A 103 -14.85 -16.44 6.28
C ALA A 103 -14.53 -15.90 7.67
N ARG A 104 -13.33 -16.21 8.19
CA ARG A 104 -12.83 -15.65 9.47
C ARG A 104 -12.60 -14.15 9.37
N PHE A 105 -12.08 -13.66 8.25
CA PHE A 105 -11.89 -12.23 8.02
C PHE A 105 -13.20 -11.48 7.98
N ASN A 106 -14.26 -12.07 7.42
CA ASN A 106 -15.59 -11.46 7.35
C ASN A 106 -16.20 -11.16 8.73
N LEU A 107 -15.70 -11.78 9.81
CA LEU A 107 -16.08 -11.42 11.19
C LEU A 107 -15.56 -10.05 11.63
N LEU A 108 -14.51 -9.55 10.99
CA LEU A 108 -13.82 -8.31 11.32
C LEU A 108 -14.35 -7.12 10.49
N VAL A 109 -14.97 -7.42 9.36
CA VAL A 109 -15.50 -6.44 8.41
C VAL A 109 -16.78 -5.78 8.97
N PRO A 110 -16.99 -4.46 8.77
CA PRO A 110 -18.24 -3.82 9.13
C PRO A 110 -19.43 -4.43 8.38
N ASN A 111 -20.52 -4.70 9.11
CA ASN A 111 -21.77 -5.17 8.54
C ASN A 111 -22.93 -4.26 8.94
N SER A 112 -23.24 -3.28 8.09
CA SER A 112 -24.29 -2.29 8.31
C SER A 112 -25.69 -2.88 8.53
N ALA A 113 -25.94 -4.10 8.07
CA ALA A 113 -27.21 -4.80 8.23
C ALA A 113 -27.31 -5.62 9.53
N SER A 114 -26.23 -5.72 10.31
CA SER A 114 -26.24 -6.51 11.55
C SER A 114 -27.02 -5.80 12.67
N PRO A 115 -27.87 -6.51 13.42
CA PRO A 115 -28.53 -5.97 14.62
C PRO A 115 -27.54 -5.72 15.77
N ASP A 116 -26.35 -6.34 15.74
CA ASP A 116 -25.32 -6.16 16.77
C ASP A 116 -24.50 -4.88 16.51
N PRO A 117 -24.46 -3.92 17.45
CA PRO A 117 -23.78 -2.64 17.24
C PRO A 117 -22.27 -2.77 17.00
N ASN A 118 -21.64 -3.79 17.59
CA ASN A 118 -20.20 -4.06 17.40
C ASN A 118 -19.90 -4.58 15.98
N LEU A 119 -20.73 -5.48 15.46
CA LEU A 119 -20.60 -5.98 14.08
C LEU A 119 -20.98 -4.90 13.06
N ARG A 120 -21.88 -3.98 13.43
CA ARG A 120 -22.28 -2.86 12.57
C ARG A 120 -21.17 -1.85 12.34
N ALA A 121 -20.42 -1.51 13.38
CA ALA A 121 -19.23 -0.67 13.27
C ALA A 121 -18.06 -1.42 12.62
N GLY A 122 -17.99 -2.74 12.79
CA GLY A 122 -16.84 -3.54 12.39
C GLY A 122 -15.65 -3.34 13.32
N PHE A 123 -14.64 -4.19 13.13
CA PHE A 123 -13.36 -4.11 13.88
C PHE A 123 -12.22 -3.59 13.00
N LEU A 124 -12.47 -3.50 11.69
CA LEU A 124 -11.64 -2.84 10.69
C LEU A 124 -12.40 -1.67 10.09
N ASP A 125 -11.68 -0.64 9.66
CA ASP A 125 -12.28 0.43 8.86
C ASP A 125 -12.77 -0.10 7.50
N GLN A 126 -13.87 0.45 7.00
CA GLN A 126 -14.49 0.00 5.75
C GLN A 126 -13.51 0.03 4.58
N THR A 127 -12.71 1.10 4.44
CA THR A 127 -11.76 1.22 3.34
C THR A 127 -10.66 0.17 3.39
N THR A 128 -10.25 -0.21 4.60
CA THR A 128 -9.26 -1.28 4.81
C THR A 128 -9.87 -2.62 4.46
N ALA A 129 -11.09 -2.90 4.92
CA ALA A 129 -11.80 -4.12 4.61
C ALA A 129 -12.01 -4.30 3.10
N ASP A 130 -12.49 -3.26 2.40
CA ASP A 130 -12.68 -3.26 0.95
C ASP A 130 -11.38 -3.55 0.23
N HIS A 131 -10.27 -2.94 0.65
CA HIS A 131 -8.96 -3.19 0.05
C HIS A 131 -8.46 -4.64 0.23
N PHE A 132 -8.83 -5.32 1.32
CA PHE A 132 -8.55 -6.75 1.46
C PHE A 132 -9.46 -7.60 0.58
N LEU A 133 -10.74 -7.24 0.47
CA LEU A 133 -11.73 -7.98 -0.32
C LEU A 133 -11.45 -7.88 -1.82
N ASP A 134 -11.04 -6.71 -2.31
CA ASP A 134 -10.72 -6.48 -3.73
C ASP A 134 -9.52 -7.29 -4.23
N TYR A 135 -8.51 -7.48 -3.36
CA TYR A 135 -7.28 -8.19 -3.72
C TYR A 135 -7.31 -9.68 -3.38
N THR A 136 -8.26 -10.11 -2.55
CA THR A 136 -8.40 -11.50 -2.15
C THR A 136 -9.30 -12.24 -3.14
N THR A 137 -8.70 -13.05 -4.01
CA THR A 137 -9.43 -13.83 -5.03
C THR A 137 -9.77 -15.26 -4.60
N GLY A 138 -9.19 -15.75 -3.48
CA GLY A 138 -9.40 -17.10 -2.96
C GLY A 138 -9.94 -17.10 -1.52
N SER A 139 -10.22 -18.29 -0.97
CA SER A 139 -10.77 -18.42 0.38
C SER A 139 -9.71 -18.52 1.50
N ASP A 140 -8.51 -18.97 1.17
CA ASP A 140 -7.53 -19.41 2.17
C ASP A 140 -6.39 -18.41 2.39
N LYS A 141 -6.30 -17.38 1.55
CA LYS A 141 -5.24 -16.37 1.57
C LYS A 141 -5.86 -14.98 1.52
N LEU A 142 -5.54 -14.12 2.48
CA LEU A 142 -5.84 -12.70 2.39
C LEU A 142 -4.69 -11.98 1.71
N LYS A 143 -5.03 -11.19 0.69
CA LYS A 143 -4.08 -10.39 -0.07
C LYS A 143 -4.47 -8.91 -0.05
N THR A 144 -3.47 -8.08 -0.30
CA THR A 144 -3.55 -6.65 -0.54
C THR A 144 -2.49 -6.30 -1.58
N ALA A 145 -2.53 -5.09 -2.14
CA ALA A 145 -1.46 -4.61 -3.01
C ALA A 145 -0.06 -4.75 -2.39
N ALA A 146 0.10 -4.41 -1.11
CA ALA A 146 1.40 -4.49 -0.43
C ALA A 146 1.87 -5.93 -0.23
N LEU A 147 0.95 -6.83 0.15
CA LEU A 147 1.23 -8.25 0.34
C LEU A 147 1.61 -8.93 -0.98
N ASP A 148 0.88 -8.64 -2.06
CA ASP A 148 1.16 -9.23 -3.38
C ASP A 148 2.50 -8.76 -3.96
N ASN A 149 2.83 -7.48 -3.79
CA ASN A 149 4.15 -6.93 -4.16
C ASN A 149 5.28 -7.49 -3.29
N ALA A 150 5.00 -7.83 -2.03
CA ALA A 150 5.95 -8.47 -1.13
C ALA A 150 6.07 -9.99 -1.34
N LYS A 151 5.24 -10.61 -2.19
CA LYS A 151 5.08 -12.08 -2.30
C LYS A 151 4.74 -12.72 -0.97
N GLN A 152 3.78 -12.12 -0.28
CA GLN A 152 3.29 -12.56 1.02
C GLN A 152 1.76 -12.59 1.01
N TYR A 153 1.18 -13.29 1.98
CA TYR A 153 -0.24 -13.29 2.25
C TYR A 153 -0.49 -13.43 3.75
N LEU A 154 -1.67 -13.00 4.20
CA LEU A 154 -2.11 -13.25 5.57
C LEU A 154 -2.98 -14.51 5.59
N SER A 155 -2.78 -15.32 6.62
CA SER A 155 -3.63 -16.46 6.95
C SER A 155 -4.17 -16.33 8.36
N LEU A 156 -5.42 -16.76 8.55
CA LEU A 156 -6.08 -16.81 9.84
C LEU A 156 -6.21 -18.29 10.21
N PRO A 157 -5.17 -18.91 10.81
CA PRO A 157 -5.14 -20.33 11.15
C PRO A 157 -6.13 -20.69 12.26
N ASP A 158 -6.33 -21.98 12.47
CA ASP A 158 -7.20 -22.49 13.54
C ASP A 158 -6.70 -22.04 14.91
N TRP A 159 -7.62 -21.47 15.69
CA TRP A 159 -7.35 -21.03 17.03
C TRP A 159 -7.25 -22.25 17.97
N GLN A 160 -6.04 -22.47 18.49
CA GLN A 160 -5.73 -23.52 19.46
C GLN A 160 -6.29 -23.20 20.85
N SER A 161 -6.67 -24.24 21.60
CA SER A 161 -7.17 -24.05 22.96
C SER A 161 -6.05 -23.56 23.89
N GLY A 162 -6.36 -22.61 24.77
CA GLY A 162 -5.41 -22.02 25.72
C GLY A 162 -4.63 -20.79 25.22
N ASP A 163 -4.64 -20.51 23.92
CA ASP A 163 -3.97 -19.35 23.33
C ASP A 163 -4.97 -18.25 22.92
N PHE A 164 -4.48 -17.14 22.34
CA PHE A 164 -5.28 -16.17 21.59
C PHE A 164 -5.18 -16.45 20.07
N PRO A 165 -6.21 -16.10 19.28
CA PRO A 165 -6.13 -16.28 17.83
C PRO A 165 -5.07 -15.35 17.24
N ARG A 166 -4.38 -15.83 16.22
CA ARG A 166 -3.27 -15.12 15.58
C ARG A 166 -3.49 -14.95 14.09
N VAL A 167 -2.83 -13.94 13.53
CA VAL A 167 -2.75 -13.68 12.09
C VAL A 167 -1.33 -13.99 11.66
N ASP A 168 -1.19 -14.99 10.80
CA ASP A 168 0.11 -15.44 10.30
C ASP A 168 0.43 -14.71 8.98
N LEU A 169 1.61 -14.08 8.92
CA LEU A 169 2.17 -13.52 7.68
C LEU A 169 3.04 -14.59 7.02
N VAL A 170 2.59 -15.08 5.86
CA VAL A 170 3.20 -16.22 5.17
C VAL A 170 3.80 -15.76 3.85
N ASN A 171 4.98 -16.26 3.52
CA ASN A 171 5.61 -16.02 2.23
C ASN A 171 4.98 -16.96 1.18
N GLU A 172 4.78 -16.44 -0.03
CA GLU A 172 4.34 -17.20 -1.21
C GLU A 172 5.49 -17.93 -1.91
#